data_AF-T1T5T5-F1
#
_entry.id   AF-T1T5T5-F1
#
_cell.length_a   1.000
_cell.length_b   1.000
_cell.length_c   1.000
_cell.angle_alpha   90.00
_cell.angle_beta   90.00
_cell.angle_gamma   90.00
#
_symmetry.space_group_name_H-M   'P 1'
#
loop_
_entity.id
_entity.type
_entity.pdbx_description
1 polymer ?
#
loop_
_entity_poly.entity_id
_entity_poly.type
_entity_poly.pdbx_seq_one_letter_code
_entity_poly.pdbx_strand_id
1 'polypeptide(L)'
;MVALLACNSGSIVNNHSSEAIQIQSVFPINGDTNVGISSPVIVRFKFPVESSGVNASLIDLSSNTSYSLKLTITSNKTVYTYTPLSELNPNSTYRFMLAPNNTQNLVNYFSPSYNNQDDYSNPLISSTYTTQSAYKIFVTNNNYKGNLKSSYLSASSGADAICNADSGNPDNSQYYKAMLSVISERYACNGENLCGGIHSIDWVLQPRTGYYNINSSLIGITSEQSVFNFPLDIAFGVDVSNNVWTGLSSTWGSVDGGDSCKAWTSSASDNKGRCGRSVQTDPGAISNDKQDCNGERKLYCVMQPNVVLVSPLADSITNNLTTPITVMFNIVGGVDSSTVTTNSFQVLESVIGVSGNVIAGTITSSDNITYTFTPNSPLLPGKIYSVQLSSLIRSNNGIPITATTQSFLTSSETKLIYFTSNKWWGDLLKSAQKAGSTATTGVGGADFLCQQDSQCPAGNTCKAIISDDKNRIACINGTESSIKLCGSGYSVDWILSPNTTYVNTNGAIIGTTNNAGIFNFLLGYQFNSAISGGGKAWTGLFPSWTSDKEITCERWTIGDDGVNQLVGMIGYADQLNYKSIFAGANNSGGCSQYNKKDAFGSKYCYSQTDGQQFIDGCSKRGLYCAVQ
;
A
#
# COMPACT_ATOMS: atom_id res chain seq x y z
N MET A 1 60.63 -20.49 -43.80
CA MET A 1 59.38 -21.15 -43.38
C MET A 1 58.85 -20.35 -42.20
N VAL A 2 57.74 -19.66 -42.42
CA VAL A 2 57.16 -18.64 -41.55
C VAL A 2 56.34 -19.32 -40.46
N ALA A 3 56.52 -18.94 -39.19
CA ALA A 3 55.56 -19.19 -38.13
C ALA A 3 55.27 -17.85 -37.44
N LEU A 4 54.12 -17.28 -37.80
CA LEU A 4 53.52 -16.11 -37.17
C LEU A 4 53.02 -16.49 -35.77
N LEU A 5 53.60 -15.88 -34.74
CA LEU A 5 52.98 -15.79 -33.41
C LEU A 5 51.99 -14.60 -33.45
N ALA A 6 50.70 -14.91 -33.50
CA ALA A 6 49.65 -13.90 -33.36
C ALA A 6 49.42 -13.61 -31.87
N CYS A 7 49.57 -12.34 -31.48
CA CYS A 7 49.08 -11.82 -30.21
C CYS A 7 47.56 -11.94 -30.18
N ASN A 8 47.02 -12.76 -29.28
CA ASN A 8 45.60 -12.74 -28.99
C ASN A 8 45.32 -11.54 -28.09
N SER A 9 44.55 -10.58 -28.61
CA SER A 9 44.02 -9.44 -27.89
C SER A 9 43.26 -9.93 -26.66
N GLY A 10 43.74 -9.55 -25.47
CA GLY A 10 43.03 -9.77 -24.22
C GLY A 10 41.68 -9.05 -24.27
N SER A 11 40.62 -9.80 -24.52
CA SER A 11 39.29 -9.40 -24.08
C SER A 11 39.34 -9.35 -22.56
N ILE A 12 39.21 -8.14 -22.02
CA ILE A 12 38.92 -7.90 -20.61
C ILE A 12 37.62 -8.66 -20.34
N VAL A 13 37.74 -9.86 -19.76
CA VAL A 13 36.61 -10.46 -19.06
C VAL A 13 36.37 -9.51 -17.90
N ASN A 14 35.37 -8.65 -18.04
CA ASN A 14 34.79 -7.98 -16.89
C ASN A 14 34.30 -9.08 -15.97
N ASN A 15 35.15 -9.48 -15.02
CA ASN A 15 34.72 -10.07 -13.77
C ASN A 15 33.87 -9.01 -13.08
N HIS A 16 32.61 -8.89 -13.50
CA HIS A 16 31.57 -8.50 -12.56
C HIS A 16 31.55 -9.63 -11.55
N SER A 17 32.24 -9.41 -10.43
CA SER A 17 32.00 -10.14 -9.20
C SER A 17 30.49 -10.23 -9.01
N SER A 18 29.94 -11.44 -9.08
CA SER A 18 28.58 -11.71 -8.65
C SER A 18 28.49 -11.24 -7.21
N GLU A 19 27.87 -10.08 -6.98
CA GLU A 19 27.17 -9.89 -5.72
C GLU A 19 26.20 -11.06 -5.61
N ALA A 20 26.30 -11.84 -4.52
CA ALA A 20 25.39 -12.95 -4.30
C ALA A 20 23.95 -12.42 -4.36
N ILE A 21 23.03 -13.13 -5.01
CA ILE A 21 21.62 -12.71 -5.10
C ILE A 21 21.06 -12.54 -3.69
N GLN A 22 20.63 -11.32 -3.34
CA GLN A 22 20.10 -11.02 -2.01
C GLN A 22 18.59 -10.76 -2.05
N ILE A 23 17.83 -11.55 -1.30
CA ILE A 23 16.38 -11.36 -1.14
C ILE A 23 16.11 -10.33 -0.04
N GLN A 24 15.26 -9.36 -0.33
CA GLN A 24 14.75 -8.37 0.62
C GLN A 24 13.46 -8.85 1.31
N SER A 25 12.53 -9.46 0.56
CA SER A 25 11.29 -10.03 1.12
C SER A 25 10.65 -11.04 0.18
N VAL A 26 9.77 -11.87 0.75
CA VAL A 26 8.83 -12.71 0.00
C VAL A 26 7.45 -12.60 0.62
N PHE A 27 6.42 -12.64 -0.22
CA PHE A 27 5.04 -12.82 0.17
C PHE A 27 4.39 -13.90 -0.70
N PRO A 28 3.49 -14.74 -0.17
CA PRO A 28 3.21 -14.91 1.26
C PRO A 28 4.44 -15.36 2.05
N ILE A 29 4.48 -14.99 3.33
CA ILE A 29 5.58 -15.32 4.24
C ILE A 29 5.42 -16.76 4.71
N ASN A 30 6.55 -17.37 5.08
CA ASN A 30 6.57 -18.76 5.51
C ASN A 30 5.68 -18.98 6.74
N GLY A 31 4.69 -19.84 6.58
CA GLY A 31 3.70 -20.22 7.58
C GLY A 31 2.36 -19.51 7.41
N ASP A 32 2.26 -18.49 6.55
CA ASP A 32 1.01 -17.73 6.39
C ASP A 32 -0.15 -18.66 6.00
N THR A 33 -1.30 -18.37 6.59
CA THR A 33 -2.55 -19.11 6.41
C THR A 33 -3.61 -18.17 5.88
N ASN A 34 -4.71 -18.74 5.37
CA ASN A 34 -5.81 -17.97 4.83
C ASN A 34 -5.41 -17.09 3.62
N VAL A 35 -4.41 -17.54 2.86
CA VAL A 35 -3.93 -16.84 1.67
C VAL A 35 -4.90 -17.06 0.51
N GLY A 36 -5.31 -15.99 -0.18
CA GLY A 36 -6.16 -16.08 -1.38
C GLY A 36 -5.67 -17.10 -2.43
N ILE A 37 -6.59 -17.89 -3.01
CA ILE A 37 -6.27 -18.93 -4.03
C ILE A 37 -5.71 -18.36 -5.34
N SER A 38 -5.80 -17.04 -5.56
CA SER A 38 -5.15 -16.34 -6.68
C SER A 38 -4.05 -15.37 -6.23
N SER A 39 -3.64 -15.45 -4.96
CA SER A 39 -2.56 -14.62 -4.43
C SER A 39 -1.25 -14.92 -5.16
N PRO A 40 -0.59 -13.89 -5.72
CA PRO A 40 0.72 -14.08 -6.32
C PRO A 40 1.78 -14.23 -5.23
N VAL A 41 2.87 -14.93 -5.58
CA VAL A 41 4.09 -14.88 -4.80
C VAL A 41 4.93 -13.70 -5.25
N ILE A 42 5.21 -12.76 -4.35
CA ILE A 42 6.00 -11.55 -4.64
C ILE A 42 7.36 -11.70 -3.99
N VAL A 43 8.42 -11.74 -4.79
CA VAL A 43 9.80 -11.73 -4.34
C VAL A 43 10.40 -10.35 -4.60
N ARG A 44 11.00 -9.75 -3.57
CA ARG A 44 11.77 -8.50 -3.70
C ARG A 44 13.23 -8.79 -3.48
N PHE A 45 14.08 -8.28 -4.36
CA PHE A 45 15.52 -8.36 -4.28
C PHE A 45 16.10 -7.03 -3.78
N LYS A 46 17.21 -7.08 -3.05
CA LYS A 46 17.93 -5.86 -2.62
C LYS A 46 18.56 -5.13 -3.80
N PHE A 47 18.99 -5.89 -4.81
CA PHE A 47 19.62 -5.38 -6.03
C PHE A 47 18.92 -5.96 -7.27
N PRO A 48 19.00 -5.31 -8.44
CA PRO A 48 18.43 -5.84 -9.68
C PRO A 48 18.95 -7.25 -9.99
N VAL A 49 18.05 -8.18 -10.33
CA VAL A 49 18.39 -9.55 -10.71
C VAL A 49 17.84 -9.85 -12.11
N GLU A 50 18.63 -10.49 -12.97
CA GLU A 50 18.16 -10.93 -14.29
C GLU A 50 17.30 -12.18 -14.19
N SER A 51 16.23 -12.25 -14.99
CA SER A 51 15.25 -13.34 -14.90
C SER A 51 15.80 -14.68 -15.31
N SER A 52 16.80 -14.68 -16.19
CA SER A 52 17.57 -15.87 -16.55
C SER A 52 18.43 -16.41 -15.40
N GLY A 53 18.68 -15.61 -14.36
CA GLY A 53 19.51 -15.96 -13.21
C GLY A 53 18.78 -16.68 -12.08
N VAL A 54 17.46 -16.80 -12.13
CA VAL A 54 16.65 -17.46 -11.09
C VAL A 54 15.58 -18.36 -11.71
N ASN A 55 15.21 -19.42 -10.99
CA ASN A 55 14.08 -20.27 -11.34
C ASN A 55 13.16 -20.43 -10.12
N ALA A 56 11.85 -20.49 -10.36
CA ALA A 56 10.84 -20.58 -9.33
C ALA A 56 9.90 -21.77 -9.54
N SER A 57 9.43 -22.33 -8.44
CA SER A 57 8.47 -23.44 -8.44
C SER A 57 7.40 -23.26 -7.39
N LEU A 58 6.17 -23.67 -7.69
CA LEU A 58 5.07 -23.77 -6.73
C LEU A 58 4.52 -25.18 -6.74
N ILE A 59 4.46 -25.82 -5.57
CA ILE A 59 4.02 -27.21 -5.42
C ILE A 59 2.96 -27.29 -4.31
N ASP A 60 1.85 -27.95 -4.60
CA ASP A 60 0.89 -28.40 -3.57
C ASP A 60 1.50 -29.56 -2.79
N LEU A 61 1.70 -29.38 -1.48
CA LEU A 61 2.36 -30.38 -0.64
C LEU A 61 1.51 -31.62 -0.36
N SER A 62 0.19 -31.53 -0.56
CA SER A 62 -0.73 -32.65 -0.32
C SER A 62 -0.79 -33.61 -1.50
N SER A 63 -0.89 -33.06 -2.71
CA SER A 63 -0.99 -33.82 -3.97
C SER A 63 0.36 -34.00 -4.68
N ASN A 64 1.39 -33.26 -4.24
CA ASN A 64 2.68 -33.14 -4.91
C ASN A 64 2.56 -32.68 -6.38
N THR A 65 1.55 -31.85 -6.66
CA THR A 65 1.29 -31.30 -8.00
C THR A 65 2.00 -29.96 -8.17
N SER A 66 2.73 -29.78 -9.26
CA SER A 66 3.35 -28.50 -9.62
C SER A 66 2.37 -27.58 -10.36
N TYR A 67 2.45 -26.29 -10.06
CA TYR A 67 1.62 -25.25 -10.67
C TYR A 67 2.46 -24.33 -11.55
N SER A 68 1.96 -24.05 -12.74
CA SER A 68 2.60 -23.11 -13.67
C SER A 68 2.41 -21.66 -13.20
N LEU A 69 3.48 -20.88 -13.28
CA LEU A 69 3.51 -19.49 -12.80
C LEU A 69 3.73 -18.52 -13.96
N LYS A 70 2.92 -17.46 -14.00
CA LYS A 70 3.18 -16.28 -14.83
C LYS A 70 4.10 -15.33 -14.07
N LEU A 71 5.27 -15.06 -14.64
CA LEU A 71 6.22 -14.09 -14.09
C LEU A 71 5.98 -12.69 -14.66
N THR A 72 5.84 -11.71 -13.79
CA THR A 72 5.88 -10.27 -14.12
C THR A 72 7.02 -9.61 -13.33
N ILE A 73 7.80 -8.75 -13.97
CA ILE A 73 9.00 -8.14 -13.38
C ILE A 73 8.90 -6.62 -13.51
N THR A 74 9.27 -5.88 -12.47
CA THR A 74 9.37 -4.42 -12.52
C THR A 74 10.50 -3.96 -13.44
N SER A 75 10.41 -2.74 -13.98
CA SER A 75 11.43 -2.18 -14.90
C SER A 75 12.85 -2.18 -14.32
N ASN A 76 12.97 -1.97 -13.01
CA ASN A 76 14.25 -1.98 -12.27
C ASN A 76 14.72 -3.39 -11.87
N LYS A 77 13.96 -4.45 -12.21
CA LYS A 77 14.27 -5.86 -11.95
C LYS A 77 14.49 -6.21 -10.47
N THR A 78 13.92 -5.44 -9.55
CA THR A 78 14.01 -5.72 -8.11
C THR A 78 12.76 -6.39 -7.54
N VAL A 79 11.65 -6.45 -8.28
CA VAL A 79 10.42 -7.12 -7.83
C VAL A 79 9.94 -8.10 -8.89
N TYR A 80 9.76 -9.34 -8.46
CA TYR A 80 9.28 -10.45 -9.27
C TYR A 80 7.95 -10.91 -8.69
N THR A 81 6.91 -10.91 -9.52
CA THR A 81 5.56 -11.35 -9.16
C THR A 81 5.25 -12.62 -9.92
N TYR A 82 5.11 -13.72 -9.20
CA TYR A 82 4.76 -15.04 -9.71
C TYR A 82 3.28 -15.31 -9.44
N THR A 83 2.44 -15.19 -10.46
CA THR A 83 1.00 -15.44 -10.35
C THR A 83 0.68 -16.86 -10.82
N PRO A 84 -0.01 -17.69 -10.02
CA PRO A 84 -0.53 -18.97 -10.50
C PRO A 84 -1.36 -18.80 -11.78
N LEU A 85 -1.10 -19.62 -12.80
CA LEU A 85 -1.88 -19.62 -14.06
C LEU A 85 -3.23 -20.31 -13.92
N SER A 86 -3.38 -21.16 -12.91
CA SER A 86 -4.63 -21.80 -12.53
C SER A 86 -4.92 -21.51 -11.06
N GLU A 87 -6.20 -21.58 -10.72
CA GLU A 87 -6.67 -21.43 -9.35
C GLU A 87 -6.03 -22.48 -8.44
N LEU A 88 -5.59 -22.04 -7.25
CA LEU A 88 -5.12 -22.95 -6.22
C LEU A 88 -6.33 -23.59 -5.50
N ASN A 89 -6.11 -24.77 -4.93
CA ASN A 89 -7.13 -25.46 -4.14
C ASN A 89 -7.31 -24.74 -2.79
N PRO A 90 -8.55 -24.58 -2.28
CA PRO A 90 -8.79 -24.12 -0.92
C PRO A 90 -8.25 -25.09 0.14
N ASN A 91 -7.87 -24.59 1.32
CA ASN A 91 -7.34 -25.37 2.44
C ASN A 91 -6.12 -26.26 2.07
N SER A 92 -5.31 -25.83 1.11
CA SER A 92 -4.13 -26.57 0.65
C SER A 92 -2.86 -25.80 1.00
N THR A 93 -1.85 -26.53 1.47
CA THR A 93 -0.52 -25.97 1.76
C THR A 93 0.37 -26.08 0.54
N TYR A 94 0.90 -24.93 0.12
CA TYR A 94 1.81 -24.82 -1.00
C TYR A 94 3.21 -24.49 -0.53
N ARG A 95 4.21 -24.97 -1.27
CA ARG A 95 5.61 -24.54 -1.12
C ARG A 95 6.05 -23.79 -2.36
N PHE A 96 6.47 -22.55 -2.16
CA PHE A 96 7.20 -21.77 -3.14
C PHE A 96 8.70 -21.93 -2.92
N MET A 97 9.44 -22.21 -3.99
CA MET A 97 10.90 -22.23 -3.98
C MET A 97 11.44 -21.30 -5.04
N LEU A 98 12.49 -20.56 -4.69
CA LEU A 98 13.31 -19.80 -5.63
C LEU A 98 14.74 -20.29 -5.51
N ALA A 99 15.37 -20.61 -6.64
CA ALA A 99 16.75 -21.07 -6.72
C ALA A 99 17.54 -20.26 -7.76
N PRO A 100 18.87 -20.12 -7.62
CA PRO A 100 19.67 -19.56 -8.68
C PRO A 100 19.69 -20.51 -9.88
N ASN A 101 19.66 -19.97 -11.10
CA ASN A 101 19.69 -20.76 -12.32
C ASN A 101 21.15 -21.05 -12.70
N ASN A 102 21.75 -22.06 -12.09
CA ASN A 102 23.06 -22.58 -12.46
C ASN A 102 22.89 -23.74 -13.46
N THR A 103 23.51 -23.61 -14.65
CA THR A 103 23.41 -24.55 -15.79
C THR A 103 23.92 -25.98 -15.53
N GLN A 104 24.24 -26.34 -14.27
CA GLN A 104 24.71 -27.66 -13.88
C GLN A 104 23.72 -28.52 -13.08
N ASN A 105 22.54 -28.02 -12.66
CA ASN A 105 21.61 -28.82 -11.83
C ASN A 105 20.14 -28.73 -12.26
N LEU A 106 19.86 -28.91 -13.55
CA LEU A 106 18.51 -28.84 -14.11
C LEU A 106 17.61 -30.07 -13.83
N VAL A 107 18.09 -31.08 -13.08
CA VAL A 107 17.34 -32.36 -12.91
C VAL A 107 16.98 -32.69 -11.45
N ASN A 108 17.62 -32.08 -10.44
CA ASN A 108 17.44 -32.48 -9.02
C ASN A 108 16.54 -31.58 -8.16
N TYR A 109 16.16 -30.37 -8.62
CA TYR A 109 15.29 -29.48 -7.82
C TYR A 109 13.81 -29.87 -7.82
N PHE A 110 13.37 -30.71 -8.75
CA PHE A 110 11.97 -30.90 -9.10
C PHE A 110 11.47 -32.36 -8.99
N SER A 111 12.21 -33.23 -8.28
CA SER A 111 11.81 -34.64 -8.14
C SER A 111 10.93 -34.89 -6.89
N PRO A 112 9.78 -35.56 -7.02
CA PRO A 112 8.85 -35.94 -5.94
C PRO A 112 9.41 -36.76 -4.76
N SER A 113 10.63 -37.29 -4.86
CA SER A 113 11.10 -38.38 -4.01
C SER A 113 12.41 -38.11 -3.26
N TYR A 114 12.82 -36.86 -3.10
CA TYR A 114 14.12 -36.54 -2.47
C TYR A 114 14.00 -36.19 -0.98
N ASN A 115 14.31 -37.18 -0.14
CA ASN A 115 14.45 -37.09 1.33
C ASN A 115 15.92 -37.20 1.79
N ASN A 116 16.91 -37.00 0.92
CA ASN A 116 18.32 -37.00 1.32
C ASN A 116 18.95 -35.61 1.16
N GLN A 117 19.26 -35.05 2.32
CA GLN A 117 20.23 -34.01 2.59
C GLN A 117 21.60 -34.50 2.07
N ASP A 118 22.36 -33.64 1.38
CA ASP A 118 23.72 -33.88 0.83
C ASP A 118 23.78 -34.16 -0.70
N ASP A 119 23.40 -33.20 -1.56
CA ASP A 119 24.30 -32.65 -2.62
C ASP A 119 23.62 -31.54 -3.48
N TYR A 120 24.30 -30.38 -3.60
CA TYR A 120 24.08 -29.18 -4.45
C TYR A 120 22.97 -28.12 -4.15
N SER A 121 23.48 -26.90 -3.85
CA SER A 121 22.90 -25.55 -3.77
C SER A 121 21.57 -25.34 -3.01
N ASN A 122 21.66 -24.75 -1.81
CA ASN A 122 20.49 -24.29 -1.03
C ASN A 122 19.60 -23.34 -1.85
N PRO A 123 18.26 -23.51 -1.83
CA PRO A 123 17.36 -22.55 -2.45
C PRO A 123 17.59 -21.15 -1.86
N LEU A 124 17.48 -20.10 -2.68
CA LEU A 124 17.49 -18.71 -2.21
C LEU A 124 16.35 -18.46 -1.23
N ILE A 125 15.21 -19.10 -1.47
CA ILE A 125 14.09 -19.12 -0.55
C ILE A 125 13.27 -20.40 -0.67
N SER A 126 12.74 -20.84 0.47
CA SER A 126 11.68 -21.84 0.56
C SER A 126 10.64 -21.30 1.52
N SER A 127 9.44 -21.02 1.03
CA SER A 127 8.33 -20.48 1.82
C SER A 127 7.12 -21.39 1.66
N THR A 128 6.49 -21.79 2.76
CA THR A 128 5.21 -22.50 2.73
C THR A 128 4.06 -21.60 3.14
N TYR A 129 2.90 -21.71 2.50
CA TYR A 129 1.69 -21.00 2.91
C TYR A 129 0.45 -21.87 2.66
N THR A 130 -0.63 -21.61 3.39
CA THR A 130 -1.90 -22.34 3.27
C THR A 130 -2.99 -21.43 2.73
N THR A 131 -3.69 -21.88 1.70
CA THR A 131 -4.78 -21.13 1.08
C THR A 131 -6.00 -21.03 1.98
N GLN A 132 -6.88 -20.07 1.71
CA GLN A 132 -8.12 -19.91 2.46
C GLN A 132 -9.03 -21.15 2.40
N SER A 133 -9.96 -21.23 3.36
CA SER A 133 -11.08 -22.16 3.28
C SER A 133 -12.06 -21.80 2.17
N ALA A 134 -12.87 -22.76 1.71
CA ALA A 134 -13.87 -22.54 0.67
C ALA A 134 -15.02 -21.64 1.16
N TYR A 135 -14.80 -20.33 1.23
CA TYR A 135 -15.73 -19.37 1.79
C TYR A 135 -17.06 -19.37 1.03
N LYS A 136 -18.14 -19.41 1.80
CA LYS A 136 -19.50 -19.50 1.26
C LYS A 136 -20.15 -18.14 1.15
N ILE A 137 -20.86 -17.91 0.05
CA ILE A 137 -21.89 -16.88 -0.05
C ILE A 137 -23.22 -17.58 -0.21
N PHE A 138 -24.20 -17.19 0.59
CA PHE A 138 -25.57 -17.68 0.48
C PHE A 138 -26.58 -16.52 0.45
N VAL A 139 -27.78 -16.81 -0.04
CA VAL A 139 -28.92 -15.89 -0.03
C VAL A 139 -29.87 -16.34 1.08
N THR A 140 -30.33 -15.42 1.93
CA THR A 140 -31.20 -15.76 3.07
C THR A 140 -32.47 -16.50 2.65
N ASN A 141 -32.94 -17.43 3.48
CA ASN A 141 -34.22 -18.12 3.29
C ASN A 141 -35.42 -17.22 3.60
N ASN A 142 -35.29 -16.27 4.54
CA ASN A 142 -36.33 -15.31 4.84
C ASN A 142 -36.18 -13.99 4.06
N ASN A 143 -37.23 -13.17 4.08
CA ASN A 143 -37.26 -11.84 3.47
C ASN A 143 -37.33 -10.76 4.57
N TYR A 144 -36.74 -9.61 4.32
CA TYR A 144 -36.56 -8.54 5.30
C TYR A 144 -36.87 -7.17 4.70
N LYS A 145 -37.52 -6.31 5.49
CA LYS A 145 -37.74 -4.90 5.13
C LYS A 145 -36.42 -4.11 5.19
N GLY A 146 -36.44 -2.87 4.72
CA GLY A 146 -35.25 -2.00 4.66
C GLY A 146 -34.67 -1.58 6.01
N ASN A 147 -35.41 -1.68 7.12
CA ASN A 147 -34.84 -1.46 8.46
C ASN A 147 -34.12 -2.72 8.96
N LEU A 148 -32.83 -2.83 8.67
CA LEU A 148 -31.97 -3.93 9.07
C LEU A 148 -31.29 -3.71 10.43
N LYS A 149 -31.28 -2.46 10.93
CA LYS A 149 -30.73 -2.14 12.26
C LYS A 149 -31.53 -2.77 13.39
N SER A 150 -32.86 -2.69 13.34
CA SER A 150 -33.75 -3.15 14.42
C SER A 150 -33.29 -2.67 15.81
N SER A 151 -33.03 -3.57 16.77
CA SER A 151 -32.53 -3.27 18.12
C SER A 151 -31.00 -3.24 18.26
N TYR A 152 -30.25 -3.47 17.18
CA TYR A 152 -28.78 -3.48 17.21
C TYR A 152 -28.20 -2.07 17.19
N LEU A 153 -26.93 -1.94 17.59
CA LEU A 153 -26.23 -0.65 17.65
C LEU A 153 -26.00 -0.04 16.27
N SER A 154 -25.74 -0.87 15.25
CA SER A 154 -25.49 -0.47 13.87
C SER A 154 -26.33 -1.29 12.89
N ALA A 155 -26.55 -0.76 11.68
CA ALA A 155 -27.26 -1.47 10.62
C ALA A 155 -26.49 -2.71 10.16
N SER A 156 -25.17 -2.59 10.02
CA SER A 156 -24.29 -3.71 9.69
C SER A 156 -24.41 -4.86 10.70
N SER A 157 -24.41 -4.56 12.00
CA SER A 157 -24.53 -5.57 13.06
C SER A 157 -25.89 -6.28 13.04
N GLY A 158 -26.98 -5.55 12.78
CA GLY A 158 -28.32 -6.14 12.67
C GLY A 158 -28.46 -7.04 11.45
N ALA A 159 -27.88 -6.64 10.31
CA ALA A 159 -27.86 -7.45 9.10
C ALA A 159 -26.98 -8.70 9.25
N ASP A 160 -25.83 -8.61 9.94
CA ASP A 160 -25.00 -9.77 10.25
C ASP A 160 -25.73 -10.74 11.18
N ALA A 161 -26.44 -10.24 12.19
CA ALA A 161 -27.25 -11.08 13.07
C ALA A 161 -28.35 -11.83 12.31
N ILE A 162 -28.98 -11.18 11.32
CA ILE A 162 -29.90 -11.82 10.39
C ILE A 162 -29.20 -12.98 9.66
N CYS A 163 -28.03 -12.75 9.06
CA CYS A 163 -27.29 -13.78 8.35
C CYS A 163 -26.96 -15.00 9.24
N ASN A 164 -26.51 -14.76 10.47
CA ASN A 164 -26.13 -15.86 11.36
C ASN A 164 -27.33 -16.62 11.94
N ALA A 165 -28.50 -15.99 12.03
CA ALA A 165 -29.73 -16.62 12.53
C ALA A 165 -30.62 -17.23 11.43
N ASP A 166 -30.35 -16.93 10.16
CA ASP A 166 -31.17 -17.42 9.04
C ASP A 166 -31.03 -18.94 8.87
N SER A 167 -32.15 -19.62 8.60
CA SER A 167 -32.19 -21.07 8.43
C SER A 167 -31.48 -21.57 7.17
N GLY A 168 -31.12 -20.66 6.25
CA GLY A 168 -30.32 -20.93 5.07
C GLY A 168 -28.81 -20.87 5.31
N ASN A 169 -28.36 -20.51 6.52
CA ASN A 169 -26.94 -20.54 6.88
C ASN A 169 -26.39 -21.98 6.77
N PRO A 170 -25.43 -22.25 5.87
CA PRO A 170 -24.95 -23.61 5.61
C PRO A 170 -23.99 -24.14 6.68
N ASP A 171 -23.43 -23.27 7.53
CA ASP A 171 -22.48 -23.65 8.58
C ASP A 171 -22.57 -22.71 9.79
N ASN A 172 -23.30 -23.13 10.83
CA ASN A 172 -23.48 -22.34 12.05
C ASN A 172 -22.23 -22.26 12.94
N SER A 173 -21.15 -22.97 12.60
CA SER A 173 -19.85 -22.82 13.26
C SER A 173 -19.04 -21.62 12.72
N GLN A 174 -19.45 -21.08 11.58
CA GLN A 174 -18.80 -19.96 10.90
C GLN A 174 -19.60 -18.68 11.09
N TYR A 175 -18.89 -17.55 11.06
CA TYR A 175 -19.50 -16.24 11.15
C TYR A 175 -19.76 -15.67 9.76
N TYR A 176 -20.98 -15.20 9.54
CA TYR A 176 -21.40 -14.60 8.28
C TYR A 176 -21.66 -13.11 8.44
N LYS A 177 -21.25 -12.33 7.44
CA LYS A 177 -21.52 -10.91 7.34
C LYS A 177 -22.41 -10.60 6.15
N ALA A 178 -23.37 -9.70 6.31
CA ALA A 178 -24.24 -9.27 5.21
C ALA A 178 -23.46 -8.38 4.21
N MET A 179 -23.51 -8.72 2.91
CA MET A 179 -22.90 -7.91 1.86
C MET A 179 -23.83 -6.75 1.46
N LEU A 180 -23.68 -5.65 2.18
CA LEU A 180 -24.40 -4.41 1.93
C LEU A 180 -23.52 -3.20 2.23
N SER A 181 -23.93 -2.03 1.73
CA SER A 181 -23.22 -0.77 1.92
C SER A 181 -23.94 0.15 2.91
N VAL A 182 -23.15 0.81 3.74
CA VAL A 182 -23.46 1.87 4.72
C VAL A 182 -22.21 2.74 4.84
N ILE A 183 -22.23 3.98 4.34
CA ILE A 183 -21.05 4.86 4.25
C ILE A 183 -20.31 5.03 5.58
N SER A 184 -21.02 5.01 6.71
CA SER A 184 -20.40 5.19 8.03
C SER A 184 -20.01 3.90 8.74
N GLU A 185 -20.42 2.73 8.23
CA GLU A 185 -20.29 1.46 8.97
C GLU A 185 -19.65 0.35 8.15
N ARG A 186 -20.01 0.20 6.86
CA ARG A 186 -19.57 -0.89 5.98
C ARG A 186 -19.61 -0.47 4.53
N TYR A 187 -18.48 -0.48 3.82
CA TYR A 187 -18.47 -0.25 2.38
C TYR A 187 -17.23 -0.86 1.73
N ALA A 188 -17.36 -1.21 0.45
CA ALA A 188 -16.25 -1.74 -0.34
C ALA A 188 -15.30 -0.63 -0.83
N CYS A 189 -15.84 0.55 -1.14
CA CYS A 189 -15.13 1.64 -1.81
C CYS A 189 -15.46 3.01 -1.18
N ASN A 190 -14.46 3.86 -0.93
CA ASN A 190 -14.62 5.22 -0.36
C ASN A 190 -14.73 6.35 -1.41
N GLY A 191 -15.06 6.01 -2.65
CA GLY A 191 -15.21 6.91 -3.78
C GLY A 191 -15.49 6.11 -5.07
N GLU A 192 -15.48 6.77 -6.23
CA GLU A 192 -15.66 6.07 -7.51
C GLU A 192 -14.45 5.16 -7.81
N ASN A 193 -14.64 3.85 -7.63
CA ASN A 193 -13.72 2.75 -8.01
C ASN A 193 -12.41 2.63 -7.23
N LEU A 194 -12.29 3.24 -6.05
CA LEU A 194 -11.20 2.97 -5.10
C LEU A 194 -11.73 2.05 -3.99
N CYS A 195 -11.41 0.76 -4.08
CA CYS A 195 -11.95 -0.26 -3.19
C CYS A 195 -10.84 -1.04 -2.47
N GLY A 196 -11.20 -1.68 -1.35
CA GLY A 196 -10.31 -2.53 -0.56
C GLY A 196 -9.25 -1.77 0.25
N GLY A 197 -8.55 -2.50 1.14
CA GLY A 197 -7.55 -1.93 2.03
C GLY A 197 -8.10 -0.73 2.83
N ILE A 198 -7.37 0.39 2.83
CA ILE A 198 -7.77 1.64 3.49
C ILE A 198 -8.97 2.35 2.83
N HIS A 199 -9.40 1.89 1.65
CA HIS A 199 -10.54 2.41 0.91
C HIS A 199 -11.84 1.65 1.18
N SER A 200 -11.82 0.74 2.16
CA SER A 200 -12.97 -0.03 2.61
C SER A 200 -13.11 0.08 4.12
N ILE A 201 -14.32 -0.08 4.64
CA ILE A 201 -14.58 -0.22 6.07
C ILE A 201 -15.44 -1.46 6.29
N ASP A 202 -15.06 -2.30 7.26
CA ASP A 202 -15.77 -3.52 7.66
C ASP A 202 -16.27 -4.37 6.48
N TRP A 203 -15.49 -4.41 5.39
CA TRP A 203 -15.93 -5.02 4.15
C TRP A 203 -15.86 -6.55 4.23
N VAL A 204 -16.83 -7.20 3.62
CA VAL A 204 -17.11 -8.63 3.84
C VAL A 204 -16.28 -9.56 2.96
N LEU A 205 -15.72 -9.04 1.87
CA LEU A 205 -14.89 -9.82 0.95
C LEU A 205 -13.41 -9.56 1.24
N GLN A 206 -12.62 -10.61 1.05
CA GLN A 206 -11.16 -10.63 1.17
C GLN A 206 -10.51 -10.52 -0.21
N PRO A 207 -9.28 -10.01 -0.34
CA PRO A 207 -8.62 -9.87 -1.64
C PRO A 207 -8.21 -11.23 -2.20
N ARG A 208 -8.22 -11.38 -3.53
CA ARG A 208 -7.70 -12.57 -4.24
C ARG A 208 -8.29 -13.91 -3.78
N THR A 209 -9.53 -13.86 -3.31
CA THR A 209 -10.17 -14.93 -2.57
C THR A 209 -11.31 -15.54 -3.38
N GLY A 210 -11.33 -16.87 -3.46
CA GLY A 210 -12.41 -17.63 -4.09
C GLY A 210 -13.61 -17.77 -3.16
N TYR A 211 -14.79 -17.44 -3.66
CA TYR A 211 -16.07 -17.61 -2.96
C TYR A 211 -16.95 -18.61 -3.69
N TYR A 212 -17.66 -19.42 -2.92
CA TYR A 212 -18.43 -20.55 -3.42
C TYR A 212 -19.87 -20.42 -2.97
N ASN A 213 -20.80 -20.91 -3.77
CA ASN A 213 -22.19 -21.02 -3.33
C ASN A 213 -22.37 -22.21 -2.36
N ILE A 214 -23.60 -22.39 -1.88
CA ILE A 214 -23.97 -23.49 -0.98
C ILE A 214 -23.75 -24.89 -1.60
N ASN A 215 -23.73 -25.00 -2.93
CA ASN A 215 -23.45 -26.23 -3.67
C ASN A 215 -21.93 -26.45 -3.91
N SER A 216 -21.08 -25.61 -3.33
CA SER A 216 -19.62 -25.66 -3.51
C SER A 216 -19.12 -25.39 -4.93
N SER A 217 -19.94 -24.75 -5.75
CA SER A 217 -19.51 -24.22 -7.05
C SER A 217 -18.91 -22.82 -6.87
N LEU A 218 -17.81 -22.52 -7.58
CA LEU A 218 -17.12 -21.23 -7.50
C LEU A 218 -17.98 -20.13 -8.13
N ILE A 219 -18.33 -19.12 -7.34
CA ILE A 219 -19.00 -17.87 -7.75
C ILE A 219 -18.02 -16.99 -8.52
N GLY A 220 -16.80 -16.91 -8.01
CA GLY A 220 -15.71 -16.19 -8.63
C GLY A 220 -14.59 -15.93 -7.64
N ILE A 221 -13.56 -15.26 -8.13
CA ILE A 221 -12.41 -14.83 -7.35
C ILE A 221 -12.40 -13.32 -7.29
N THR A 222 -12.27 -12.78 -6.09
CA THR A 222 -12.16 -11.33 -5.88
C THR A 222 -10.80 -10.81 -6.37
N SER A 223 -10.76 -9.55 -6.80
CA SER A 223 -9.52 -8.86 -7.14
C SER A 223 -8.69 -8.54 -5.89
N GLU A 224 -7.53 -7.92 -6.08
CA GLU A 224 -6.75 -7.31 -4.99
C GLU A 224 -7.50 -6.21 -4.21
N GLN A 225 -8.60 -5.68 -4.77
CA GLN A 225 -9.44 -4.67 -4.14
C GLN A 225 -10.60 -5.28 -3.34
N SER A 226 -10.59 -6.59 -3.13
CA SER A 226 -11.64 -7.30 -2.39
C SER A 226 -13.04 -7.17 -3.00
N VAL A 227 -13.15 -7.09 -4.32
CA VAL A 227 -14.43 -7.07 -5.05
C VAL A 227 -14.39 -8.02 -6.23
N PHE A 228 -15.53 -8.54 -6.69
CA PHE A 228 -15.55 -9.35 -7.91
C PHE A 228 -15.43 -8.47 -9.16
N ASN A 229 -14.71 -8.99 -10.14
CA ASN A 229 -14.84 -8.51 -11.52
C ASN A 229 -16.06 -9.19 -12.13
N PHE A 230 -16.89 -8.41 -12.82
CA PHE A 230 -18.04 -8.95 -13.56
C PHE A 230 -17.63 -9.31 -15.00
N PRO A 231 -18.23 -10.36 -15.60
CA PRO A 231 -19.25 -11.23 -15.00
C PRO A 231 -18.67 -12.21 -13.97
N LEU A 232 -19.51 -12.63 -13.01
CA LEU A 232 -19.24 -13.76 -12.11
C LEU A 232 -19.23 -15.09 -12.90
N ASP A 233 -18.52 -16.09 -12.39
CA ASP A 233 -18.51 -17.43 -12.99
C ASP A 233 -19.88 -18.09 -12.86
N ILE A 234 -20.50 -17.93 -11.69
CA ILE A 234 -21.92 -18.23 -11.44
C ILE A 234 -22.53 -17.17 -10.54
N ALA A 235 -23.87 -17.11 -10.49
CA ALA A 235 -24.58 -16.16 -9.66
C ALA A 235 -24.50 -16.49 -8.15
N PHE A 236 -24.73 -15.50 -7.29
CA PHE A 236 -24.72 -15.67 -5.83
C PHE A 236 -25.81 -16.64 -5.32
N GLY A 237 -27.00 -16.57 -5.90
CA GLY A 237 -28.14 -17.42 -5.59
C GLY A 237 -28.35 -18.53 -6.60
N VAL A 238 -28.97 -19.61 -6.14
CA VAL A 238 -29.38 -20.75 -6.97
C VAL A 238 -30.90 -20.69 -7.22
N ASP A 239 -31.32 -21.18 -8.39
CA ASP A 239 -32.71 -21.51 -8.78
C ASP A 239 -33.69 -20.36 -9.10
N VAL A 240 -33.87 -19.36 -8.23
CA VAL A 240 -34.88 -18.30 -8.44
C VAL A 240 -34.31 -16.89 -8.25
N SER A 241 -34.72 -15.98 -9.15
CA SER A 241 -34.31 -14.57 -9.10
C SER A 241 -34.99 -13.85 -7.95
N ASN A 242 -34.23 -13.60 -6.88
CA ASN A 242 -34.67 -12.82 -5.74
C ASN A 242 -34.13 -11.40 -5.82
N ASN A 243 -34.93 -10.44 -5.35
CA ASN A 243 -34.40 -9.12 -5.00
C ASN A 243 -33.58 -9.23 -3.72
N VAL A 244 -32.39 -8.63 -3.72
CA VAL A 244 -31.46 -8.69 -2.59
C VAL A 244 -31.04 -7.28 -2.22
N TRP A 245 -31.18 -6.89 -0.95
CA TRP A 245 -30.72 -5.59 -0.48
C TRP A 245 -29.19 -5.52 -0.52
N THR A 246 -28.65 -4.46 -1.12
CA THR A 246 -27.20 -4.25 -1.22
C THR A 246 -26.79 -2.82 -0.92
N GLY A 247 -27.53 -1.81 -1.40
CA GLY A 247 -27.06 -0.41 -1.29
C GLY A 247 -25.76 -0.14 -2.06
N LEU A 248 -25.39 -1.03 -2.99
CA LEU A 248 -24.17 -0.92 -3.80
C LEU A 248 -24.46 -0.36 -5.20
N SER A 249 -23.53 0.39 -5.76
CA SER A 249 -23.51 0.74 -7.18
C SER A 249 -23.10 -0.47 -8.03
N SER A 250 -23.23 -0.35 -9.36
CA SER A 250 -22.72 -1.36 -10.30
C SER A 250 -21.20 -1.51 -10.29
N THR A 251 -20.49 -0.61 -9.60
CA THR A 251 -19.03 -0.63 -9.44
C THR A 251 -18.60 -0.74 -7.99
N TRP A 252 -19.43 -1.39 -7.15
CA TRP A 252 -19.16 -1.65 -5.72
C TRP A 252 -19.11 -0.42 -4.81
N GLY A 253 -19.30 0.79 -5.34
CA GLY A 253 -19.37 2.01 -4.55
C GLY A 253 -20.63 2.06 -3.67
N SER A 254 -20.57 2.83 -2.57
CA SER A 254 -21.77 3.12 -1.80
C SER A 254 -22.65 4.14 -2.53
N VAL A 255 -23.97 3.95 -2.50
CA VAL A 255 -24.94 4.90 -3.10
C VAL A 255 -25.69 5.74 -2.06
N ASP A 256 -25.12 5.99 -0.87
CA ASP A 256 -25.82 6.73 0.18
C ASP A 256 -26.05 8.21 -0.17
N GLY A 257 -27.24 8.44 -0.71
CA GLY A 257 -27.92 9.74 -0.93
C GLY A 257 -29.44 9.57 -0.99
N GLY A 258 -29.97 8.46 -0.47
CA GLY A 258 -31.39 8.10 -0.48
C GLY A 258 -31.72 6.65 -0.87
N ASP A 259 -30.73 5.88 -1.36
CA ASP A 259 -30.92 4.54 -1.95
C ASP A 259 -30.44 3.38 -1.06
N SER A 260 -30.44 3.57 0.27
CA SER A 260 -30.10 2.52 1.25
C SER A 260 -31.11 2.44 2.37
N CYS A 261 -32.38 2.82 2.13
CA CYS A 261 -33.40 2.84 3.17
C CYS A 261 -33.01 3.66 4.41
N LYS A 262 -32.40 4.84 4.15
CA LYS A 262 -31.78 5.72 5.16
C LYS A 262 -30.74 4.96 5.99
N ALA A 263 -29.69 4.44 5.35
CA ALA A 263 -28.66 3.62 6.01
C ALA A 263 -29.27 2.41 6.78
N TRP A 264 -30.27 1.78 6.15
CA TRP A 264 -31.02 0.63 6.62
C TRP A 264 -31.68 0.81 7.98
N THR A 265 -32.17 2.02 8.24
CA THR A 265 -32.91 2.37 9.46
C THR A 265 -34.40 2.58 9.22
N SER A 266 -34.86 2.50 7.96
CA SER A 266 -36.25 2.79 7.60
C SER A 266 -36.94 1.63 6.88
N SER A 267 -38.19 1.38 7.26
CA SER A 267 -39.12 0.49 6.53
C SER A 267 -40.26 1.26 5.86
N ALA A 268 -40.12 2.58 5.67
CA ALA A 268 -41.18 3.40 5.09
C ALA A 268 -41.20 3.28 3.55
N SER A 269 -42.38 3.28 2.94
CA SER A 269 -42.57 3.05 1.50
C SER A 269 -42.06 4.17 0.58
N ASP A 270 -41.92 5.37 1.13
CA ASP A 270 -41.38 6.57 0.47
C ASP A 270 -39.85 6.52 0.33
N ASN A 271 -39.17 5.81 1.23
CA ASN A 271 -37.72 5.59 1.15
C ASN A 271 -37.41 4.45 0.17
N LYS A 272 -36.25 4.54 -0.48
CA LYS A 272 -35.78 3.55 -1.45
C LYS A 272 -34.47 2.89 -1.01
N GLY A 273 -34.30 1.64 -1.40
CA GLY A 273 -33.07 0.88 -1.26
C GLY A 273 -32.64 0.32 -2.61
N ARG A 274 -31.34 0.29 -2.89
CA ARG A 274 -30.78 -0.35 -4.07
C ARG A 274 -30.74 -1.87 -3.85
N CYS A 275 -31.19 -2.60 -4.86
CA CYS A 275 -31.21 -4.06 -4.85
C CYS A 275 -30.36 -4.65 -5.98
N GLY A 276 -29.79 -5.82 -5.72
CA GLY A 276 -29.31 -6.73 -6.75
C GLY A 276 -30.32 -7.84 -7.07
N ARG A 277 -30.01 -8.65 -8.09
CA ARG A 277 -30.77 -9.85 -8.47
C ARG A 277 -29.92 -11.10 -8.28
N SER A 278 -30.37 -12.04 -7.44
CA SER A 278 -29.55 -13.18 -6.99
C SER A 278 -29.05 -14.13 -8.07
N VAL A 279 -29.70 -14.18 -9.24
CA VAL A 279 -29.34 -15.08 -10.35
C VAL A 279 -28.58 -14.39 -11.49
N GLN A 280 -28.28 -13.09 -11.35
CA GLN A 280 -27.46 -12.39 -12.33
C GLN A 280 -25.97 -12.64 -12.07
N THR A 281 -25.19 -12.66 -13.14
CA THR A 281 -23.73 -12.71 -13.10
C THR A 281 -23.10 -11.40 -13.52
N ASP A 282 -23.87 -10.45 -14.04
CA ASP A 282 -23.41 -9.11 -14.42
C ASP A 282 -23.52 -8.14 -13.20
N PRO A 283 -23.16 -6.84 -13.34
CA PRO A 283 -23.27 -5.89 -12.24
C PRO A 283 -24.68 -5.75 -11.62
N GLY A 284 -25.73 -6.19 -12.30
CA GLY A 284 -27.08 -6.26 -11.77
C GLY A 284 -27.24 -7.28 -10.64
N ALA A 285 -26.29 -8.21 -10.47
CA ALA A 285 -26.20 -9.10 -9.30
C ALA A 285 -26.16 -8.32 -7.98
N ILE A 286 -25.57 -7.12 -7.98
CA ILE A 286 -25.48 -6.24 -6.82
C ILE A 286 -26.25 -4.93 -6.98
N SER A 287 -26.54 -4.48 -8.22
CA SER A 287 -27.12 -3.17 -8.45
C SER A 287 -28.04 -3.13 -9.67
N ASN A 288 -29.23 -3.69 -9.55
CA ASN A 288 -30.23 -3.78 -10.63
C ASN A 288 -31.23 -2.60 -10.58
N ASP A 289 -31.96 -2.45 -9.48
CA ASP A 289 -33.08 -1.51 -9.37
C ASP A 289 -33.18 -0.86 -7.97
N LYS A 290 -34.05 0.14 -7.87
CA LYS A 290 -34.39 0.81 -6.61
C LYS A 290 -35.77 0.38 -6.17
N GLN A 291 -35.91 0.10 -4.90
CA GLN A 291 -37.04 -0.63 -4.36
C GLN A 291 -37.54 0.03 -3.08
N ASP A 292 -38.84 0.00 -2.81
CA ASP A 292 -39.41 0.59 -1.61
C ASP A 292 -38.97 -0.15 -0.34
N CYS A 293 -38.67 0.57 0.73
CA CYS A 293 -38.12 -0.02 1.94
C CYS A 293 -39.13 -0.79 2.80
N ASN A 294 -40.43 -0.73 2.47
CA ASN A 294 -41.46 -1.51 3.16
C ASN A 294 -41.59 -2.93 2.58
N GLY A 295 -41.22 -3.14 1.32
CA GLY A 295 -41.15 -4.46 0.70
C GLY A 295 -40.06 -5.33 1.31
N GLU A 296 -40.33 -6.63 1.42
CA GLU A 296 -39.41 -7.62 1.99
C GLU A 296 -38.52 -8.23 0.91
N ARG A 297 -37.20 -8.28 1.15
CA ARG A 297 -36.18 -8.75 0.20
C ARG A 297 -35.08 -9.54 0.91
N LYS A 298 -34.26 -10.26 0.15
CA LYS A 298 -33.20 -11.13 0.70
C LYS A 298 -31.96 -10.35 1.09
N LEU A 299 -31.03 -11.00 1.78
CA LEU A 299 -29.65 -10.55 1.96
C LEU A 299 -28.67 -11.55 1.34
N TYR A 300 -27.53 -11.06 0.87
CA TYR A 300 -26.35 -11.88 0.63
C TYR A 300 -25.55 -11.98 1.93
N CYS A 301 -25.21 -13.20 2.33
CA CYS A 301 -24.47 -13.48 3.55
C CYS A 301 -23.16 -14.16 3.20
N VAL A 302 -22.04 -13.56 3.62
CA VAL A 302 -20.69 -13.89 3.23
C VAL A 302 -19.93 -14.46 4.42
N MET A 303 -19.46 -15.69 4.29
CA MET A 303 -18.62 -16.36 5.28
C MET A 303 -17.33 -15.58 5.48
N GLN A 304 -16.96 -15.37 6.74
CA GLN A 304 -15.73 -14.66 7.10
C GLN A 304 -14.61 -15.62 7.50
N PRO A 305 -13.33 -15.22 7.32
CA PRO A 305 -12.21 -15.89 7.98
C PRO A 305 -12.37 -15.88 9.50
N ASN A 306 -12.01 -16.97 10.20
CA ASN A 306 -12.14 -17.03 11.66
C ASN A 306 -11.34 -15.92 12.36
N VAL A 307 -10.21 -15.51 11.77
CA VAL A 307 -9.39 -14.41 12.27
C VAL A 307 -8.84 -13.56 11.14
N VAL A 308 -8.82 -12.25 11.34
CA VAL A 308 -8.18 -11.26 10.46
C VAL A 308 -7.19 -10.43 11.25
N LEU A 309 -5.99 -10.24 10.71
CA LEU A 309 -5.06 -9.24 11.20
C LEU A 309 -5.46 -7.86 10.65
N VAL A 310 -5.95 -6.99 11.53
CA VAL A 310 -6.56 -5.71 11.18
C VAL A 310 -5.54 -4.57 11.16
N SER A 311 -4.55 -4.62 12.05
CA SER A 311 -3.50 -3.61 12.08
C SER A 311 -2.19 -4.17 12.64
N PRO A 312 -1.05 -4.03 11.94
CA PRO A 312 -0.96 -3.76 10.50
C PRO A 312 -1.76 -4.78 9.69
N LEU A 313 -2.23 -4.45 8.49
CA LEU A 313 -2.93 -5.43 7.67
C LEU A 313 -2.00 -6.61 7.33
N ALA A 314 -2.55 -7.82 7.22
CA ALA A 314 -1.81 -8.96 6.70
C ALA A 314 -1.22 -8.66 5.30
N ASP A 315 -0.05 -9.23 5.03
CA ASP A 315 0.71 -9.06 3.77
C ASP A 315 1.07 -7.59 3.44
N SER A 316 1.04 -6.70 4.44
CA SER A 316 1.35 -5.29 4.28
C SER A 316 2.74 -4.92 4.82
N ILE A 317 3.17 -3.69 4.49
CA ILE A 317 4.35 -3.05 5.08
C ILE A 317 3.85 -1.93 5.99
N THR A 318 4.12 -2.02 7.29
CA THR A 318 3.89 -0.92 8.24
C THR A 318 5.13 -0.05 8.36
N ASN A 319 4.91 1.26 8.46
CA ASN A 319 5.96 2.23 8.77
C ASN A 319 5.89 2.69 10.24
N ASN A 320 4.82 2.33 10.94
CA ASN A 320 4.68 2.65 12.35
C ASN A 320 5.23 1.48 13.18
N LEU A 321 6.44 1.70 13.70
CA LEU A 321 7.19 0.75 14.50
C LEU A 321 6.68 0.64 15.94
N THR A 322 5.81 1.55 16.38
CA THR A 322 5.11 1.44 17.67
C THR A 322 3.66 0.98 17.50
N THR A 323 3.27 0.55 16.29
CA THR A 323 1.90 0.10 16.00
C THR A 323 1.50 -1.04 16.94
N PRO A 324 0.39 -0.89 17.68
CA PRO A 324 -0.23 -2.03 18.34
C PRO A 324 -0.77 -3.03 17.31
N ILE A 325 -0.50 -4.32 17.52
CA ILE A 325 -0.87 -5.40 16.61
C ILE A 325 -2.27 -5.88 16.97
N THR A 326 -3.26 -5.62 16.12
CA THR A 326 -4.68 -5.87 16.39
C THR A 326 -5.23 -6.96 15.48
N VAL A 327 -5.84 -7.96 16.09
CA VAL A 327 -6.55 -9.06 15.42
C VAL A 327 -8.03 -9.00 15.77
N MET A 328 -8.87 -9.38 14.80
CA MET A 328 -10.31 -9.50 14.97
C MET A 328 -10.74 -10.94 14.69
N PHE A 329 -11.51 -11.51 15.61
CA PHE A 329 -12.08 -12.85 15.52
C PHE A 329 -13.51 -12.78 15.00
N ASN A 330 -13.78 -13.39 13.85
CA ASN A 330 -15.15 -13.54 13.34
C ASN A 330 -15.74 -14.84 13.88
N ILE A 331 -16.20 -14.80 15.13
CA ILE A 331 -16.74 -15.96 15.84
C ILE A 331 -18.09 -15.61 16.46
N VAL A 332 -19.10 -16.43 16.19
CA VAL A 332 -20.45 -16.27 16.74
C VAL A 332 -20.38 -16.35 18.28
N GLY A 333 -20.87 -15.32 18.96
CA GLY A 333 -20.86 -15.23 20.43
C GLY A 333 -19.53 -14.77 21.03
N GLY A 334 -18.50 -14.53 20.23
CA GLY A 334 -17.20 -14.01 20.66
C GLY A 334 -16.23 -15.05 21.22
N VAL A 335 -15.09 -14.55 21.68
CA VAL A 335 -13.94 -15.32 22.19
C VAL A 335 -13.88 -15.26 23.71
N ASP A 336 -13.54 -16.38 24.34
CA ASP A 336 -13.23 -16.42 25.76
C ASP A 336 -11.88 -15.73 26.01
N SER A 337 -11.93 -14.53 26.57
CA SER A 337 -10.76 -13.69 26.82
C SER A 337 -9.71 -14.33 27.73
N SER A 338 -10.09 -15.30 28.58
CA SER A 338 -9.13 -16.02 29.42
C SER A 338 -8.20 -16.93 28.61
N THR A 339 -8.60 -17.30 27.40
CA THR A 339 -7.82 -18.16 26.49
C THR A 339 -6.90 -17.38 25.57
N VAL A 340 -7.04 -16.05 25.49
CA VAL A 340 -6.17 -15.18 24.68
C VAL A 340 -5.03 -14.66 25.56
N THR A 341 -3.90 -15.35 25.49
CA THR A 341 -2.70 -15.08 26.30
C THR A 341 -1.48 -14.98 25.40
N THR A 342 -0.34 -14.55 25.93
CA THR A 342 0.92 -14.53 25.19
C THR A 342 1.44 -15.92 24.78
N ASN A 343 0.81 -17.00 25.25
CA ASN A 343 1.07 -18.36 24.78
C ASN A 343 0.21 -18.76 23.58
N SER A 344 -0.95 -18.12 23.41
CA SER A 344 -1.93 -18.47 22.37
C SER A 344 -2.03 -17.43 21.26
N PHE A 345 -1.60 -16.19 21.53
CA PHE A 345 -1.36 -15.10 20.59
C PHE A 345 0.11 -14.65 20.73
N GLN A 346 0.94 -15.13 19.81
CA GLN A 346 2.37 -14.84 19.74
C GLN A 346 2.69 -13.93 18.56
N VAL A 347 3.66 -13.04 18.75
CA VAL A 347 4.25 -12.24 17.68
C VAL A 347 5.72 -12.62 17.58
N LEU A 348 6.17 -13.05 16.41
CA LEU A 348 7.54 -13.48 16.18
C LEU A 348 8.24 -12.54 15.19
N GLU A 349 9.38 -11.98 15.59
CA GLU A 349 10.28 -11.27 14.69
C GLU A 349 11.17 -12.26 13.95
N SER A 350 11.12 -12.26 12.63
CA SER A 350 11.94 -13.10 11.77
C SER A 350 12.69 -12.26 10.73
N VAL A 351 13.70 -12.89 10.14
CA VAL A 351 14.25 -12.51 8.83
C VAL A 351 14.08 -13.69 7.88
N ILE A 352 14.21 -13.46 6.58
CA ILE A 352 14.00 -14.51 5.57
C ILE A 352 14.87 -15.75 5.87
N GLY A 353 14.22 -16.91 5.96
CA GLY A 353 14.89 -18.19 6.15
C GLY A 353 15.37 -18.48 7.58
N VAL A 354 15.01 -17.66 8.57
CA VAL A 354 15.41 -17.84 9.98
C VAL A 354 14.18 -17.95 10.87
N SER A 355 14.22 -18.85 11.85
CA SER A 355 13.16 -18.99 12.86
C SER A 355 13.06 -17.73 13.72
N GLY A 356 11.83 -17.28 13.99
CA GLY A 356 11.59 -15.99 14.63
C GLY A 356 11.80 -15.99 16.15
N ASN A 357 12.16 -14.81 16.68
CA ASN A 357 12.23 -14.55 18.11
C ASN A 357 10.86 -14.07 18.61
N VAL A 358 10.36 -14.63 19.71
CA VAL A 358 9.11 -14.17 20.33
C VAL A 358 9.30 -12.76 20.88
N ILE A 359 8.40 -11.85 20.48
CA ILE A 359 8.35 -10.48 20.96
C ILE A 359 7.55 -10.44 22.27
N ALA A 360 8.11 -9.76 23.27
CA ALA A 360 7.40 -9.52 24.52
C ALA A 360 6.42 -8.35 24.37
N GLY A 361 5.24 -8.50 24.94
CA GLY A 361 4.18 -7.49 24.91
C GLY A 361 3.02 -7.83 25.83
N THR A 362 2.03 -6.96 25.83
CA THR A 362 0.79 -7.13 26.59
C THR A 362 -0.41 -7.24 25.66
N ILE A 363 -1.36 -8.10 25.98
CA ILE A 363 -2.61 -8.22 25.23
C ILE A 363 -3.73 -7.52 25.99
N THR A 364 -4.46 -6.66 25.29
CA THR A 364 -5.70 -6.06 25.75
C THR A 364 -6.83 -6.41 24.78
N SER A 365 -8.07 -6.24 25.20
CA SER A 365 -9.25 -6.42 24.37
C SER A 365 -10.14 -5.17 24.51
N SER A 366 -10.67 -4.70 23.39
CA SER A 366 -11.67 -3.62 23.36
C SER A 366 -13.09 -4.17 23.46
N ASP A 367 -13.27 -5.40 23.01
CA ASP A 367 -14.51 -6.17 22.99
C ASP A 367 -14.15 -7.67 22.92
N ASN A 368 -15.14 -8.55 23.07
CA ASN A 368 -14.90 -10.00 23.09
C ASN A 368 -14.44 -10.59 21.73
N ILE A 369 -14.15 -9.78 20.70
CA ILE A 369 -13.72 -10.22 19.37
C ILE A 369 -12.47 -9.50 18.85
N THR A 370 -12.05 -8.39 19.45
CA THR A 370 -10.93 -7.57 19.02
C THR A 370 -9.88 -7.55 20.11
N TYR A 371 -8.69 -8.04 19.78
CA TYR A 371 -7.57 -8.17 20.69
C TYR A 371 -6.36 -7.45 20.13
N THR A 372 -5.69 -6.70 21.00
CA THR A 372 -4.56 -5.86 20.66
C THR A 372 -3.34 -6.29 21.46
N PHE A 373 -2.30 -6.73 20.76
CA PHE A 373 -0.97 -6.96 21.29
C PHE A 373 -0.14 -5.69 21.19
N THR A 374 0.29 -5.15 22.32
CA THR A 374 1.18 -3.99 22.40
C THR A 374 2.59 -4.46 22.72
N PRO A 375 3.56 -4.34 21.80
CA PRO A 375 4.95 -4.66 22.06
C PRO A 375 5.53 -3.83 23.22
N ASN A 376 6.36 -4.43 24.06
CA ASN A 376 7.05 -3.72 25.16
C ASN A 376 8.14 -2.75 24.67
N SER A 377 8.55 -2.88 23.40
CA SER A 377 9.54 -2.04 22.75
C SER A 377 9.15 -1.86 21.27
N PRO A 378 9.54 -0.76 20.62
CA PRO A 378 9.25 -0.56 19.21
C PRO A 378 9.76 -1.73 18.36
N LEU A 379 8.97 -2.11 17.35
CA LEU A 379 9.34 -3.07 16.32
C LEU A 379 10.60 -2.57 15.58
N LEU A 380 11.52 -3.48 15.27
CA LEU A 380 12.69 -3.19 14.45
C LEU A 380 12.31 -2.99 12.97
N PRO A 381 12.98 -2.07 12.24
CA PRO A 381 12.80 -1.86 10.81
C PRO A 381 13.35 -3.03 9.97
N GLY A 382 12.78 -3.23 8.78
CA GLY A 382 13.22 -4.22 7.80
C GLY A 382 13.05 -5.67 8.23
N LYS A 383 12.14 -5.92 9.18
CA LYS A 383 11.86 -7.23 9.73
C LYS A 383 10.52 -7.75 9.24
N ILE A 384 10.39 -9.08 9.32
CA ILE A 384 9.13 -9.78 9.15
C ILE A 384 8.57 -10.03 10.55
N TYR A 385 7.30 -9.73 10.76
CA TYR A 385 6.58 -10.09 11.98
C TYR A 385 5.46 -11.05 11.64
N SER A 386 5.49 -12.23 12.26
CA SER A 386 4.45 -13.24 12.12
C SER A 386 3.59 -13.26 13.38
N VAL A 387 2.28 -13.09 13.19
CA VAL A 387 1.27 -13.18 14.23
C VAL A 387 0.71 -14.59 14.21
N GLN A 388 1.03 -15.37 15.24
CA GLN A 388 0.60 -16.75 15.41
C GLN A 388 -0.49 -16.84 16.45
N LEU A 389 -1.67 -17.29 16.01
CA LEU A 389 -2.84 -17.55 16.82
C LEU A 389 -3.10 -19.05 16.84
N SER A 390 -3.04 -19.65 18.02
CA SER A 390 -3.16 -21.10 18.18
C SER A 390 -4.60 -21.55 18.46
N SER A 391 -4.87 -22.84 18.28
CA SER A 391 -6.13 -23.49 18.66
C SER A 391 -6.37 -23.56 20.17
N LEU A 392 -5.47 -23.02 21.00
CA LEU A 392 -5.71 -22.83 22.43
C LEU A 392 -6.73 -21.71 22.70
N ILE A 393 -6.89 -20.77 21.76
CA ILE A 393 -7.94 -19.75 21.80
C ILE A 393 -9.28 -20.42 21.54
N ARG A 394 -10.28 -20.15 22.39
CA ARG A 394 -11.62 -20.74 22.31
C ARG A 394 -12.70 -19.67 22.19
N SER A 395 -13.77 -20.01 21.50
CA SER A 395 -15.02 -19.25 21.55
C SER A 395 -15.62 -19.31 22.96
N ASN A 396 -16.56 -18.42 23.26
CA ASN A 396 -17.34 -18.46 24.51
C ASN A 396 -18.15 -19.77 24.69
N ASN A 397 -18.33 -20.54 23.61
CA ASN A 397 -18.96 -21.87 23.63
C ASN A 397 -17.92 -23.01 23.75
N GLY A 398 -16.64 -22.70 23.95
CA GLY A 398 -15.56 -23.67 24.16
C GLY A 398 -14.95 -24.26 22.88
N ILE A 399 -15.38 -23.83 21.69
CA ILE A 399 -14.88 -24.34 20.40
C ILE A 399 -13.52 -23.69 20.09
N PRO A 400 -12.46 -24.46 19.80
CA PRO A 400 -11.16 -23.90 19.45
C PRO A 400 -11.19 -23.22 18.08
N ILE A 401 -10.41 -22.16 17.90
CA ILE A 401 -10.22 -21.53 16.58
C ILE A 401 -9.36 -22.41 15.67
N THR A 402 -9.48 -22.19 14.36
CA THR A 402 -8.48 -22.66 13.40
C THR A 402 -7.17 -21.91 13.63
N ALA A 403 -6.07 -22.64 13.88
CA ALA A 403 -4.76 -22.03 14.06
C ALA A 403 -4.40 -21.18 12.83
N THR A 404 -4.01 -19.94 13.06
CA THR A 404 -3.85 -18.91 12.03
C THR A 404 -2.51 -18.24 12.19
N THR A 405 -1.76 -18.16 11.11
CA THR A 405 -0.56 -17.32 11.00
C THR A 405 -0.81 -16.28 9.91
N GLN A 406 -0.59 -15.01 10.25
CA GLN A 406 -0.62 -13.88 9.33
C GLN A 406 0.60 -13.02 9.59
N SER A 407 1.19 -12.48 8.55
CA SER A 407 2.46 -11.75 8.68
C SER A 407 2.39 -10.37 8.05
N PHE A 408 3.28 -9.48 8.49
CA PHE A 408 3.52 -8.16 7.91
C PHE A 408 5.01 -7.83 7.97
N LEU A 409 5.46 -6.82 7.22
CA LEU A 409 6.81 -6.29 7.31
C LEU A 409 6.85 -4.90 7.93
N THR A 410 7.99 -4.57 8.52
CA THR A 410 8.38 -3.18 8.79
C THR A 410 9.26 -2.65 7.66
N SER A 411 9.15 -1.36 7.34
CA SER A 411 9.97 -0.74 6.30
C SER A 411 11.46 -0.88 6.60
N SER A 412 12.28 -1.14 5.58
CA SER A 412 13.69 -1.51 5.74
C SER A 412 14.67 -0.37 5.96
N GLU A 413 14.24 0.88 5.77
CA GLU A 413 15.13 2.04 5.87
C GLU A 413 14.36 3.30 6.26
N THR A 414 14.87 4.00 7.28
CA THR A 414 14.49 5.38 7.59
C THR A 414 15.57 6.32 7.06
N LYS A 415 15.23 7.16 6.10
CA LYS A 415 16.11 8.21 5.59
C LYS A 415 15.75 9.57 6.21
N LEU A 416 16.71 10.48 6.30
CA LEU A 416 16.49 11.80 6.89
C LEU A 416 15.99 12.78 5.82
N ILE A 417 14.95 13.57 6.13
CA ILE A 417 14.67 14.86 5.48
C ILE A 417 14.89 15.95 6.52
N TYR A 418 15.59 17.01 6.15
CA TYR A 418 15.81 18.18 7.00
C TYR A 418 15.54 19.47 6.24
N PHE A 419 15.31 20.55 7.00
CA PHE A 419 15.14 21.90 6.48
C PHE A 419 16.37 22.73 6.81
N THR A 420 17.11 23.17 5.80
CA THR A 420 18.42 23.82 5.96
C THR A 420 18.43 24.96 6.97
N SER A 421 19.54 25.09 7.69
CA SER A 421 19.79 26.19 8.62
C SER A 421 19.99 27.51 7.85
N ASN A 422 20.62 27.44 6.69
CA ASN A 422 20.85 28.58 5.80
C ASN A 422 19.69 28.82 4.83
N LYS A 423 19.63 30.03 4.27
CA LYS A 423 18.58 30.47 3.34
C LYS A 423 19.19 31.24 2.17
N TRP A 424 18.58 31.11 0.99
CA TRP A 424 19.07 31.70 -0.26
C TRP A 424 17.98 32.33 -1.10
N TRP A 425 18.40 33.18 -2.04
CA TRP A 425 17.57 33.68 -3.13
C TRP A 425 17.32 32.57 -4.17
N GLY A 426 16.51 32.85 -5.19
CA GLY A 426 16.14 31.86 -6.22
C GLY A 426 17.31 31.35 -7.08
N ASP A 427 18.43 32.08 -7.10
CA ASP A 427 19.66 31.68 -7.78
C ASP A 427 20.52 30.76 -6.91
N LEU A 428 20.11 29.50 -6.87
CA LEU A 428 20.80 28.47 -6.09
C LEU A 428 22.13 28.10 -6.74
N LEU A 429 22.25 28.21 -8.07
CA LEU A 429 23.50 28.00 -8.79
C LEU A 429 24.58 29.01 -8.36
N LYS A 430 24.30 30.31 -8.46
CA LYS A 430 25.27 31.36 -8.09
C LYS A 430 25.57 31.37 -6.60
N SER A 431 24.57 31.09 -5.77
CA SER A 431 24.76 30.90 -4.33
C SER A 431 25.75 29.78 -4.03
N ALA A 432 25.62 28.63 -4.71
CA ALA A 432 26.54 27.51 -4.56
C ALA A 432 27.94 27.82 -5.10
N GLN A 433 28.05 28.46 -6.27
CA GLN A 433 29.34 28.83 -6.87
C GLN A 433 30.12 29.82 -6.00
N LYS A 434 29.44 30.79 -5.37
CA LYS A 434 30.05 31.69 -4.36
C LYS A 434 30.56 30.93 -3.13
N ALA A 435 29.94 29.80 -2.81
CA ALA A 435 30.38 28.89 -1.75
C ALA A 435 31.41 27.85 -2.23
N GLY A 436 31.95 27.96 -3.45
CA GLY A 436 33.00 27.10 -3.99
C GLY A 436 32.53 25.91 -4.83
N SER A 437 31.24 25.83 -5.15
CA SER A 437 30.72 24.75 -6.01
C SER A 437 31.16 24.87 -7.46
N THR A 438 31.38 23.73 -8.12
CA THR A 438 31.57 23.62 -9.58
C THR A 438 30.28 23.24 -10.32
N ALA A 439 29.12 23.33 -9.66
CA ALA A 439 27.84 23.01 -10.27
C ALA A 439 27.56 23.88 -11.51
N THR A 440 26.85 23.30 -12.48
CA THR A 440 26.46 23.94 -13.74
C THR A 440 24.94 24.11 -13.91
N THR A 441 24.15 23.55 -12.99
CA THR A 441 22.68 23.65 -12.98
C THR A 441 22.19 24.15 -11.63
N GLY A 442 21.03 24.80 -11.59
CA GLY A 442 20.43 25.29 -10.34
C GLY A 442 20.16 24.18 -9.32
N VAL A 443 19.70 23.01 -9.78
CA VAL A 443 19.49 21.84 -8.91
C VAL A 443 20.80 21.26 -8.38
N GLY A 444 21.87 21.24 -9.19
CA GLY A 444 23.20 20.85 -8.72
C GLY A 444 23.78 21.85 -7.71
N GLY A 445 23.48 23.15 -7.87
CA GLY A 445 23.80 24.16 -6.88
C GLY A 445 23.05 23.93 -5.56
N ALA A 446 21.75 23.63 -5.63
CA ALA A 446 20.94 23.31 -4.47
C ALA A 446 21.44 22.08 -3.71
N ASP A 447 21.87 21.03 -4.42
CA ASP A 447 22.46 19.84 -3.80
C ASP A 447 23.76 20.17 -3.05
N PHE A 448 24.64 20.96 -3.66
CA PHE A 448 25.85 21.42 -2.99
C PHE A 448 25.52 22.17 -1.69
N LEU A 449 24.51 23.06 -1.73
CA LEU A 449 24.07 23.80 -0.54
C LEU A 449 23.49 22.87 0.53
N CYS A 450 22.72 21.84 0.14
CA CYS A 450 22.27 20.79 1.06
C CYS A 450 23.44 20.04 1.69
N GLN A 451 24.40 19.59 0.88
CA GLN A 451 25.56 18.83 1.32
C GLN A 451 26.44 19.61 2.32
N GLN A 452 26.50 20.94 2.21
CA GLN A 452 27.26 21.81 3.11
C GLN A 452 26.51 22.16 4.40
N ASP A 453 25.19 21.95 4.47
CA ASP A 453 24.42 22.27 5.67
C ASP A 453 24.82 21.34 6.83
N SER A 454 24.91 21.89 8.03
CA SER A 454 25.32 21.14 9.23
C SER A 454 24.33 20.03 9.62
N GLN A 455 23.10 20.06 9.08
CA GLN A 455 22.12 19.00 9.25
C GLN A 455 22.34 17.81 8.31
N CYS A 456 23.22 17.92 7.31
CA CYS A 456 23.64 16.76 6.51
C CYS A 456 24.55 15.85 7.36
N PRO A 457 24.17 14.60 7.65
CA PRO A 457 25.00 13.72 8.47
C PRO A 457 26.33 13.40 7.79
N ALA A 458 27.42 13.38 8.54
CA ALA A 458 28.76 13.10 8.01
C ALA A 458 28.78 11.75 7.26
N GLY A 459 29.44 11.71 6.11
CA GLY A 459 29.54 10.52 5.25
C GLY A 459 28.32 10.22 4.38
N ASN A 460 27.25 11.02 4.47
CA ASN A 460 26.06 10.86 3.65
C ASN A 460 26.02 11.84 2.48
N THR A 461 25.31 11.46 1.43
CA THR A 461 25.00 12.35 0.30
C THR A 461 23.66 13.02 0.55
N CYS A 462 23.62 14.35 0.59
CA CYS A 462 22.40 15.12 0.80
C CYS A 462 22.05 15.94 -0.44
N LYS A 463 20.83 15.77 -0.96
CA LYS A 463 20.37 16.49 -2.16
C LYS A 463 19.06 17.21 -1.88
N ALA A 464 18.81 18.28 -2.65
CA ALA A 464 17.63 19.13 -2.47
C ALA A 464 16.36 18.49 -3.05
N ILE A 465 15.27 18.54 -2.29
CA ILE A 465 13.91 18.17 -2.73
C ILE A 465 13.28 19.34 -3.47
N ILE A 466 13.80 19.58 -4.68
CA ILE A 466 13.29 20.60 -5.61
C ILE A 466 13.13 19.99 -6.99
N SER A 467 12.37 20.64 -7.86
CA SER A 467 12.25 20.27 -9.27
C SER A 467 12.50 21.50 -10.15
N ASP A 468 12.98 21.27 -11.36
CA ASP A 468 13.26 22.35 -12.32
C ASP A 468 12.75 22.07 -13.73
N ASP A 469 11.88 21.06 -13.90
CA ASP A 469 11.27 20.60 -15.16
C ASP A 469 12.21 19.98 -16.19
N LYS A 470 13.52 19.91 -15.93
CA LYS A 470 14.51 19.44 -16.91
C LYS A 470 15.60 18.56 -16.31
N ASN A 471 16.35 19.08 -15.35
CA ASN A 471 17.49 18.41 -14.75
C ASN A 471 17.08 17.56 -13.55
N ARG A 472 16.02 17.97 -12.82
CA ARG A 472 15.37 17.19 -11.77
C ARG A 472 13.85 17.26 -11.93
N ILE A 473 13.22 16.09 -12.04
CA ILE A 473 11.79 15.93 -12.27
C ILE A 473 11.26 14.80 -11.37
N ALA A 474 10.26 15.09 -10.54
CA ALA A 474 9.54 14.05 -9.80
C ALA A 474 8.48 13.37 -10.68
N CYS A 475 7.61 14.17 -11.29
CA CYS A 475 6.53 13.70 -12.16
C CYS A 475 6.38 14.57 -13.41
N ILE A 476 5.85 13.98 -14.49
CA ILE A 476 5.47 14.68 -15.71
C ILE A 476 3.96 14.64 -15.94
N ASN A 477 3.46 15.54 -16.78
CA ASN A 477 2.10 15.45 -17.32
C ASN A 477 2.07 14.40 -18.44
N GLY A 478 1.12 13.45 -18.37
CA GLY A 478 0.88 12.50 -19.45
C GLY A 478 0.36 13.17 -20.72
N THR A 479 0.34 12.41 -21.82
CA THR A 479 -0.22 12.85 -23.12
C THR A 479 -1.73 13.10 -23.07
N GLU A 480 -2.40 12.61 -22.04
CA GLU A 480 -3.77 12.96 -21.67
C GLU A 480 -3.72 13.87 -20.43
N SER A 481 -4.30 15.08 -20.53
CA SER A 481 -4.06 16.22 -19.62
C SER A 481 -4.35 15.98 -18.13
N SER A 482 -4.99 14.87 -17.75
CA SER A 482 -5.37 14.52 -16.37
C SER A 482 -4.48 13.47 -15.70
N ILE A 483 -3.68 12.69 -16.43
CA ILE A 483 -2.86 11.61 -15.85
C ILE A 483 -1.47 12.14 -15.49
N LYS A 484 -1.03 11.91 -14.25
CA LYS A 484 0.31 12.25 -13.77
C LYS A 484 1.18 11.00 -13.74
N LEU A 485 2.34 11.07 -14.39
CA LEU A 485 3.27 9.94 -14.50
C LEU A 485 4.51 10.22 -13.64
N CYS A 486 4.79 9.33 -12.71
CA CYS A 486 5.85 9.46 -11.70
C CYS A 486 6.64 8.15 -11.58
N GLY A 487 7.86 8.21 -11.06
CA GLY A 487 8.68 7.03 -10.79
C GLY A 487 9.51 6.59 -11.99
N SER A 488 9.95 5.32 -11.97
CA SER A 488 10.87 4.76 -12.98
C SER A 488 10.36 5.00 -14.41
N GLY A 489 11.18 5.65 -15.24
CA GLY A 489 10.87 5.98 -16.64
C GLY A 489 10.26 7.36 -16.85
N TYR A 490 9.87 8.06 -15.79
CA TYR A 490 9.26 9.40 -15.84
C TYR A 490 10.01 10.44 -15.00
N SER A 491 10.59 10.02 -13.88
CA SER A 491 11.41 10.88 -13.02
C SER A 491 12.83 11.04 -13.57
N VAL A 492 13.44 12.21 -13.36
CA VAL A 492 14.82 12.53 -13.73
C VAL A 492 15.55 13.00 -12.47
N ASP A 493 16.68 12.36 -12.14
CA ASP A 493 17.51 12.67 -10.97
C ASP A 493 16.73 12.90 -9.67
N TRP A 494 15.65 12.13 -9.47
CA TRP A 494 14.76 12.34 -8.34
C TRP A 494 15.35 11.80 -7.05
N ILE A 495 15.20 12.59 -5.99
CA ILE A 495 15.94 12.42 -4.73
C ILE A 495 15.29 11.39 -3.80
N LEU A 496 13.96 11.38 -3.72
CA LEU A 496 13.26 10.53 -2.77
C LEU A 496 13.14 9.10 -3.31
N SER A 497 13.47 8.13 -2.46
CA SER A 497 13.50 6.71 -2.78
C SER A 497 12.09 6.10 -2.71
N PRO A 498 11.71 5.16 -3.59
CA PRO A 498 10.45 4.43 -3.50
C PRO A 498 10.27 3.68 -2.17
N ASN A 499 9.04 3.67 -1.64
CA ASN A 499 8.65 2.88 -0.45
C ASN A 499 9.58 3.10 0.76
N THR A 500 10.06 4.33 0.94
CA THR A 500 11.07 4.68 1.94
C THR A 500 10.46 5.56 3.00
N THR A 501 10.68 5.22 4.27
CA THR A 501 10.22 6.04 5.39
C THR A 501 11.21 7.18 5.59
N TYR A 502 10.69 8.40 5.73
CA TYR A 502 11.49 9.58 6.02
C TYR A 502 11.19 10.12 7.41
N VAL A 503 12.24 10.48 8.14
CA VAL A 503 12.19 11.11 9.47
C VAL A 503 12.75 12.52 9.41
N ASN A 504 12.33 13.39 10.32
CA ASN A 504 12.93 14.71 10.51
C ASN A 504 14.16 14.65 11.44
N THR A 505 14.80 15.79 11.69
CA THR A 505 16.00 15.88 12.55
C THR A 505 15.75 15.56 14.02
N ASN A 506 14.49 15.52 14.47
CA ASN A 506 14.12 15.04 15.81
C ASN A 506 13.86 13.52 15.85
N GLY A 507 14.03 12.82 14.72
CA GLY A 507 13.71 11.39 14.58
C GLY A 507 12.21 11.10 14.43
N ALA A 508 11.35 12.12 14.33
CA ALA A 508 9.92 11.93 14.13
C ALA A 508 9.63 11.58 12.67
N ILE A 509 8.77 10.60 12.43
CA ILE A 509 8.38 10.16 11.09
C ILE A 509 7.63 11.29 10.39
N ILE A 510 8.19 11.75 9.26
CA ILE A 510 7.51 12.67 8.35
C ILE A 510 6.47 11.88 7.58
N GLY A 511 6.84 10.77 6.94
CA GLY A 511 5.92 9.93 6.17
C GLY A 511 6.66 8.86 5.40
N THR A 512 5.96 8.10 4.56
CA THR A 512 6.57 7.12 3.65
C THR A 512 6.18 7.40 2.22
N THR A 513 7.17 7.39 1.34
CA THR A 513 6.95 7.57 -0.10
C THR A 513 6.26 6.35 -0.71
N ASN A 514 5.50 6.55 -1.78
CA ASN A 514 4.92 5.45 -2.55
C ASN A 514 5.98 4.78 -3.46
N ASN A 515 5.54 3.84 -4.30
CA ASN A 515 6.39 3.17 -5.30
C ASN A 515 7.05 4.13 -6.31
N ALA A 516 6.54 5.35 -6.48
CA ALA A 516 7.15 6.36 -7.34
C ALA A 516 8.18 7.26 -6.63
N GLY A 517 8.41 7.06 -5.33
CA GLY A 517 9.33 7.89 -4.56
C GLY A 517 8.76 9.28 -4.23
N ILE A 518 7.44 9.43 -4.09
CA ILE A 518 6.80 10.71 -3.70
C ILE A 518 5.80 10.50 -2.56
N PHE A 519 5.43 11.57 -1.85
CA PHE A 519 4.34 11.53 -0.85
C PHE A 519 2.99 11.85 -1.51
N ASN A 520 1.94 11.08 -1.25
CA ASN A 520 0.69 11.18 -2.01
C ASN A 520 -0.28 12.23 -1.45
N PHE A 521 -0.06 13.52 -1.70
CA PHE A 521 -0.89 14.59 -1.13
C PHE A 521 -2.34 14.68 -1.68
N LEU A 522 -2.71 13.88 -2.69
CA LEU A 522 -4.06 13.85 -3.25
C LEU A 522 -5.11 13.28 -2.28
N LEU A 523 -4.67 12.67 -1.16
CA LEU A 523 -5.53 12.08 -0.12
C LEU A 523 -5.54 12.88 1.20
N GLY A 524 -5.08 14.14 1.21
CA GLY A 524 -5.11 15.01 2.40
C GLY A 524 -3.77 15.11 3.15
N TYR A 525 -3.81 15.05 4.49
CA TYR A 525 -2.60 15.09 5.34
C TYR A 525 -1.82 13.78 5.19
N GLN A 526 -0.61 13.86 4.61
CA GLN A 526 0.26 12.69 4.41
C GLN A 526 1.46 12.69 5.33
N PHE A 527 1.76 13.83 5.95
CA PHE A 527 2.83 13.89 6.92
C PHE A 527 2.30 13.60 8.31
N ASN A 528 2.90 12.61 8.97
CA ASN A 528 2.71 12.30 10.38
C ASN A 528 3.39 13.35 11.27
N SER A 529 4.42 14.04 10.77
CA SER A 529 5.11 15.12 11.45
C SER A 529 5.68 16.12 10.46
N ALA A 530 5.78 17.38 10.88
CA ALA A 530 6.35 18.44 10.06
C ALA A 530 7.85 18.20 9.81
N ILE A 531 8.35 18.72 8.69
CA ILE A 531 9.78 18.67 8.36
C ILE A 531 10.58 19.51 9.37
N SER A 532 10.02 20.64 9.80
CA SER A 532 10.58 21.46 10.90
C SER A 532 9.48 22.24 11.62
N GLY A 533 9.83 22.90 12.73
CA GLY A 533 8.88 23.73 13.50
C GLY A 533 8.40 25.01 12.80
N GLY A 534 8.84 25.27 11.57
CA GLY A 534 8.45 26.44 10.77
C GLY A 534 9.49 26.80 9.72
N GLY A 535 9.05 27.45 8.64
CA GLY A 535 9.94 27.90 7.59
C GLY A 535 9.30 27.86 6.22
N LYS A 536 9.96 28.50 5.26
CA LYS A 536 9.57 28.52 3.85
C LYS A 536 10.73 27.95 3.05
N ALA A 537 10.49 26.89 2.28
CA ALA A 537 11.50 26.23 1.45
C ALA A 537 11.22 26.49 -0.04
N TRP A 538 12.26 26.60 -0.85
CA TRP A 538 12.12 26.47 -2.30
C TRP A 538 11.78 25.03 -2.67
N THR A 539 10.83 24.83 -3.60
CA THR A 539 10.39 23.50 -4.03
C THR A 539 10.26 23.42 -5.55
N GLY A 540 9.63 24.42 -6.18
CA GLY A 540 9.31 24.36 -7.61
C GLY A 540 8.25 23.30 -7.96
N LEU A 541 7.47 22.86 -6.97
CA LEU A 541 6.57 21.73 -7.13
C LEU A 541 5.11 22.17 -6.97
N PHE A 542 4.25 21.67 -7.86
CA PHE A 542 2.80 21.64 -7.66
C PHE A 542 2.41 20.51 -6.70
N PRO A 543 1.17 20.49 -6.17
CA PRO A 543 0.69 19.41 -5.30
C PRO A 543 0.80 18.01 -5.92
N SER A 544 0.76 17.94 -7.25
CA SER A 544 0.91 16.72 -8.06
C SER A 544 2.37 16.31 -8.29
N TRP A 545 3.34 16.93 -7.61
CA TRP A 545 4.78 16.71 -7.81
C TRP A 545 5.28 17.01 -9.24
N THR A 546 4.49 17.74 -10.01
CA THR A 546 4.91 18.28 -11.31
C THR A 546 5.58 19.64 -11.11
N SER A 547 6.32 20.09 -12.11
CA SER A 547 7.07 21.35 -12.10
C SER A 547 7.02 22.03 -13.45
N ASP A 548 7.27 23.33 -13.46
CA ASP A 548 7.39 24.17 -14.66
C ASP A 548 8.55 25.16 -14.45
N LYS A 549 9.28 25.50 -15.53
CA LYS A 549 10.23 26.62 -15.58
C LYS A 549 9.68 27.91 -14.95
N GLU A 550 8.40 28.22 -15.14
CA GLU A 550 7.78 29.47 -14.66
C GLU A 550 7.72 29.59 -13.13
N ILE A 551 7.77 28.46 -12.41
CA ILE A 551 7.66 28.42 -10.94
C ILE A 551 8.99 28.05 -10.25
N THR A 552 10.11 28.17 -10.95
CA THR A 552 11.42 27.67 -10.48
C THR A 552 12.51 28.74 -10.54
N CYS A 553 12.17 30.03 -10.58
CA CYS A 553 13.19 31.08 -10.74
C CYS A 553 14.11 30.87 -11.96
N GLU A 554 13.49 30.50 -13.09
CA GLU A 554 14.17 29.97 -14.28
C GLU A 554 15.14 28.82 -13.94
N ARG A 555 14.61 27.70 -13.44
CA ARG A 555 15.41 26.52 -13.08
C ARG A 555 16.53 26.81 -12.07
N TRP A 556 16.25 27.73 -11.15
CA TRP A 556 17.07 28.10 -10.00
C TRP A 556 18.41 28.74 -10.37
N THR A 557 18.45 29.45 -11.49
CA THR A 557 19.65 30.16 -11.98
C THR A 557 19.52 31.68 -11.97
N ILE A 558 18.40 32.24 -11.48
CA ILE A 558 18.18 33.68 -11.40
C ILE A 558 17.60 34.08 -10.04
N GLY A 559 18.11 35.17 -9.45
CA GLY A 559 17.71 35.59 -8.10
C GLY A 559 18.75 36.34 -7.25
N ASP A 560 20.05 36.23 -7.51
CA ASP A 560 21.03 36.84 -6.60
C ASP A 560 21.29 38.34 -6.90
N ASP A 561 20.98 38.81 -8.12
CA ASP A 561 21.07 40.20 -8.56
C ASP A 561 20.08 40.53 -9.71
N GLY A 562 19.62 41.79 -9.76
CA GLY A 562 18.77 42.30 -10.84
C GLY A 562 17.31 42.61 -10.44
N VAL A 563 16.60 43.31 -11.34
CA VAL A 563 15.15 43.48 -11.27
C VAL A 563 14.54 42.34 -12.06
N ASN A 564 13.90 41.36 -11.41
CA ASN A 564 13.05 40.41 -12.11
C ASN A 564 11.75 40.20 -11.33
N GLN A 565 10.67 39.98 -12.08
CA GLN A 565 9.35 39.61 -11.54
C GLN A 565 9.18 38.09 -11.53
N LEU A 566 10.30 37.36 -11.52
CA LEU A 566 10.30 35.90 -11.48
C LEU A 566 9.91 35.40 -10.10
N VAL A 567 9.27 34.25 -10.08
CA VAL A 567 8.80 33.60 -8.88
C VAL A 567 9.29 32.16 -8.79
N GLY A 568 9.48 31.71 -7.55
CA GLY A 568 9.72 30.32 -7.23
C GLY A 568 8.58 29.79 -6.38
N MET A 569 8.13 28.57 -6.65
CA MET A 569 7.17 27.91 -5.78
C MET A 569 7.84 27.55 -4.46
N ILE A 570 7.12 27.78 -3.37
CA ILE A 570 7.58 27.51 -2.02
C ILE A 570 6.67 26.51 -1.32
N GLY A 571 7.26 25.83 -0.33
CA GLY A 571 6.58 24.99 0.62
C GLY A 571 6.72 25.51 2.05
N TYR A 572 5.76 25.16 2.91
CA TYR A 572 5.78 25.51 4.34
C TYR A 572 6.22 24.31 5.20
N ALA A 573 7.35 24.46 5.90
CA ALA A 573 8.03 23.33 6.55
C ALA A 573 7.27 22.74 7.74
N ASP A 574 6.34 23.51 8.31
CA ASP A 574 5.44 23.18 9.44
C ASP A 574 4.14 22.50 9.00
N GLN A 575 3.84 22.47 7.70
CA GLN A 575 2.56 21.95 7.21
C GLN A 575 2.62 20.44 6.94
N LEU A 576 1.49 19.77 7.17
CA LEU A 576 1.38 18.30 7.07
C LEU A 576 0.69 17.78 5.80
N ASN A 577 0.27 18.69 4.92
CA ASN A 577 -0.44 18.40 3.67
C ASN A 577 0.36 18.95 2.47
N TYR A 578 -0.26 19.01 1.28
CA TYR A 578 0.38 19.52 0.07
C TYR A 578 1.03 20.90 0.23
N LYS A 579 0.58 21.72 1.21
CA LYS A 579 1.18 23.01 1.52
C LYS A 579 2.64 22.92 1.97
N SER A 580 3.08 21.72 2.37
CA SER A 580 4.48 21.47 2.67
C SER A 580 5.37 21.63 1.45
N ILE A 581 4.87 21.36 0.24
CA ILE A 581 5.61 21.55 -1.01
C ILE A 581 5.06 22.66 -1.91
N PHE A 582 3.81 23.09 -1.71
CA PHE A 582 3.12 24.07 -2.54
C PHE A 582 2.23 25.00 -1.71
N ALA A 583 2.69 26.23 -1.47
CA ALA A 583 1.99 27.22 -0.67
C ALA A 583 0.68 27.73 -1.28
N GLY A 584 0.43 27.47 -2.57
CA GLY A 584 -0.73 27.94 -3.33
C GLY A 584 -0.32 28.63 -4.63
N ALA A 585 -1.21 28.62 -5.64
CA ALA A 585 -0.95 29.25 -6.94
C ALA A 585 -0.65 30.77 -6.83
N ASN A 586 -1.16 31.38 -5.75
CA ASN A 586 -0.98 32.79 -5.43
C ASN A 586 0.06 33.00 -4.31
N ASN A 587 0.88 32.03 -3.93
CA ASN A 587 1.81 32.18 -2.80
C ASN A 587 3.23 31.79 -3.19
N SER A 588 3.75 32.40 -4.26
CA SER A 588 5.10 32.14 -4.73
C SER A 588 6.09 33.13 -4.12
N GLY A 589 7.33 32.71 -3.88
CA GLY A 589 8.39 33.58 -3.36
C GLY A 589 9.05 34.37 -4.48
N GLY A 590 9.36 35.66 -4.25
CA GLY A 590 10.17 36.44 -5.17
C GLY A 590 11.59 35.89 -5.25
N CYS A 591 12.10 35.67 -6.46
CA CYS A 591 13.41 35.07 -6.67
C CYS A 591 14.57 35.98 -6.25
N SER A 592 14.36 37.29 -6.27
CA SER A 592 15.42 38.30 -6.08
C SER A 592 15.25 39.17 -4.85
N GLN A 593 16.32 39.85 -4.46
CA GLN A 593 16.31 40.82 -3.36
C GLN A 593 15.31 41.96 -3.55
N TYR A 594 15.02 42.33 -4.81
CA TYR A 594 14.07 43.36 -5.19
C TYR A 594 13.47 43.04 -6.56
N ASN A 595 12.24 43.48 -6.81
CA ASN A 595 11.54 43.26 -8.08
C ASN A 595 11.14 44.57 -8.79
N LYS A 596 11.54 45.72 -8.24
CA LYS A 596 11.46 47.03 -8.90
C LYS A 596 12.66 47.88 -8.55
N LYS A 597 13.13 48.65 -9.53
CA LYS A 597 14.11 49.73 -9.34
C LYS A 597 13.54 50.99 -9.98
N ASP A 598 13.50 52.10 -9.25
CA ASP A 598 13.03 53.37 -9.81
C ASP A 598 14.13 54.08 -10.62
N ALA A 599 13.76 55.19 -11.27
CA ALA A 599 14.68 56.00 -12.08
C ALA A 599 15.84 56.62 -11.26
N PHE A 600 15.69 56.69 -9.94
CA PHE A 600 16.69 57.21 -9.01
C PHE A 600 17.57 56.10 -8.42
N GLY A 601 17.31 54.84 -8.79
CA GLY A 601 18.08 53.68 -8.38
C GLY A 601 17.64 53.03 -7.07
N SER A 602 16.57 53.52 -6.43
CA SER A 602 16.01 52.92 -5.23
C SER A 602 15.38 51.58 -5.58
N LYS A 603 15.59 50.59 -4.70
CA LYS A 603 15.19 49.20 -4.90
C LYS A 603 14.03 48.87 -3.97
N TYR A 604 13.00 48.25 -4.50
CA TYR A 604 11.81 47.89 -3.75
C TYR A 604 11.43 46.44 -4.01
N CYS A 605 10.84 45.84 -2.99
CA CYS A 605 10.09 44.61 -3.18
C CYS A 605 8.61 44.91 -3.02
N TYR A 606 7.85 44.71 -4.09
CA TYR A 606 6.40 44.78 -4.05
C TYR A 606 5.82 43.37 -4.08
N SER A 607 4.85 43.09 -3.20
CA SER A 607 3.86 42.04 -3.43
C SER A 607 2.91 42.57 -4.51
N GLN A 608 2.97 42.05 -5.74
CA GLN A 608 2.00 42.45 -6.75
C GLN A 608 0.63 41.86 -6.44
N THR A 609 -0.42 42.68 -6.63
CA THR A 609 -1.84 42.28 -6.58
C THR A 609 -2.55 42.85 -7.81
N ASP A 610 -2.02 42.63 -9.01
CA ASP A 610 -2.74 42.92 -10.26
C ASP A 610 -3.39 41.65 -10.81
N GLY A 611 -4.33 41.12 -10.03
CA GLY A 611 -5.36 40.19 -10.49
C GLY A 611 -4.96 38.76 -10.87
N GLN A 612 -3.68 38.38 -11.00
CA GLN A 612 -3.33 37.00 -11.40
C GLN A 612 -2.20 36.28 -10.63
N GLN A 613 -1.27 36.93 -9.92
CA GLN A 613 -0.27 36.24 -9.10
C GLN A 613 0.13 37.07 -7.87
N PHE A 614 0.14 36.46 -6.68
CA PHE A 614 0.64 37.09 -5.45
C PHE A 614 2.05 36.59 -5.12
N ILE A 615 2.96 37.54 -4.94
CA ILE A 615 4.35 37.31 -4.57
C ILE A 615 4.48 37.55 -3.07
N ASP A 616 4.86 36.51 -2.33
CA ASP A 616 5.15 36.54 -0.89
C ASP A 616 6.52 37.20 -0.61
N GLY A 617 6.65 38.44 -1.07
CA GLY A 617 7.83 39.29 -0.88
C GLY A 617 9.15 38.72 -1.43
N CYS A 618 10.20 39.50 -1.18
CA CYS A 618 11.58 39.22 -1.57
C CYS A 618 12.31 38.83 -0.30
N SER A 619 12.34 37.54 0.01
CA SER A 619 13.15 37.03 1.12
C SER A 619 13.86 35.74 0.76
N LYS A 620 14.96 35.46 1.46
CA LYS A 620 15.67 34.20 1.31
C LYS A 620 14.84 33.05 1.88
N ARG A 621 14.87 31.89 1.24
CA ARG A 621 14.16 30.67 1.64
C ARG A 621 15.15 29.52 1.86
N GLY A 622 14.79 28.57 2.71
CA GLY A 622 15.60 27.37 2.93
C GLY A 622 15.39 26.34 1.83
N LEU A 623 15.99 25.17 2.00
CA LEU A 623 15.78 23.99 1.17
C LEU A 623 15.31 22.83 2.05
N TYR A 624 14.45 21.98 1.49
CA TYR A 624 14.34 20.62 2.00
C TYR A 624 15.46 19.80 1.39
N CYS A 625 16.16 19.03 2.21
CA CYS A 625 17.23 18.16 1.80
C CYS A 625 16.94 16.75 2.28
N ALA A 626 17.17 15.75 1.43
CA ALA A 626 17.06 14.35 1.83
C ALA A 626 18.42 13.66 1.75
N VAL A 627 18.65 12.73 2.67
CA VAL A 627 19.76 11.77 2.60
C VAL A 627 19.44 10.70 1.56
N GLN A 628 20.40 10.38 0.69
CA GLN A 628 20.31 9.35 -0.34
C GLN A 628 20.74 7.97 0.15
#